data_AF-A0A202BB93-F1
#
_entry.id   AF-A0A202BB93-F1
#
_cell.length_a   1.000
_cell.length_b   1.000
_cell.length_c   1.000
_cell.angle_alpha   90.00
_cell.angle_beta   90.00
_cell.angle_gamma   90.00
#
_symmetry.space_group_name_H-M   'P 1'
#
loop_
_entity.id
_entity.type
_entity.pdbx_description
1 polymer ?
#
loop_
_entity_poly.entity_id
_entity_poly.type
_entity_poly.pdbx_seq_one_letter_code
_entity_poly.pdbx_strand_id
1 'polypeptide(L)'
;MMNTVMKQPILALACALALTACESSDDHAASGASGQTLGQISGTAASGAPLDNGTITIKDAQGRAITVQTDAQGRYSADLSQFASPALLEATGLIGGMPVSLHSVATQAGTVNITPLTDAILSMSSGAEASECFLNAAACTAKFDIAKLEQSQASLKAALAPLMQAVGLDSRTDLLRTAFAADKTGQDKLLEMVDVSADGQAGSIRLQSKRAQTAIKVSRDQKPTPLPADDLPDLSRLDELAAQLNAAYLSADGLDKRLATLLNDDFQFDGDNAAQYLAREMDDAGYGETYVGGRFSPPKVETCYSAALCQISMTVRVPGMAPGSFRMKARLQKEGWKLAGNDSPVSLEIGPGARQIISAADKSNVKVSLLTLALSQYARHDNPVYPQSDRPAPQVIARSAQLLADGKAILTLKENAECEQLEPQELASANPDYHCPVNYLTPDGFAAVYNDALSRNVLKLRFYADDHFAQPVGKDVIPRAPLFTANQISQQAFPTLTSDTLQTLTKANGASDLKLAWQVPPQLWFNSLSLDMRQQGQPQRFEDSAGALANPLALNAHKSPTLTAPDFLRVTVWSLDRQGRGLYTRYQLR
;
A
#
# COMPACT_ATOMS: atom_id res chain seq x y z
N MET A 1 33.02 -71.74 -6.55
CA MET A 1 33.69 -71.98 -5.26
C MET A 1 32.83 -71.37 -4.16
N MET A 2 32.37 -72.25 -3.25
CA MET A 2 31.83 -72.07 -1.88
C MET A 2 30.83 -70.92 -1.62
N ASN A 3 29.54 -71.23 -1.45
CA ASN A 3 28.85 -71.66 -0.19
C ASN A 3 28.82 -70.53 0.85
N THR A 4 27.71 -70.17 1.51
CA THR A 4 26.78 -70.98 2.34
C THR A 4 25.60 -70.04 2.74
N VAL A 5 24.31 -70.31 2.47
CA VAL A 5 23.31 -71.13 3.23
C VAL A 5 22.55 -70.40 4.37
N MET A 6 21.22 -70.35 4.18
CA MET A 6 20.05 -70.49 5.10
C MET A 6 19.91 -69.63 6.38
N LYS A 7 18.69 -69.10 6.60
CA LYS A 7 17.59 -69.80 7.31
C LYS A 7 16.26 -69.03 7.24
N GLN A 8 15.22 -69.68 6.71
CA GLN A 8 13.81 -69.50 7.11
C GLN A 8 13.49 -70.48 8.26
N PRO A 9 12.40 -70.24 9.01
CA PRO A 9 11.21 -71.10 8.91
C PRO A 9 9.91 -70.25 8.91
N ILE A 10 8.92 -70.44 8.03
CA ILE A 10 7.84 -71.45 8.02
C ILE A 10 7.19 -71.68 9.40
N LEU A 11 5.98 -71.16 9.59
CA LEU A 11 4.88 -71.94 10.17
C LEU A 11 3.54 -71.51 9.57
N ALA A 12 2.83 -72.52 9.05
CA ALA A 12 1.51 -72.48 8.47
C ALA A 12 0.47 -73.00 9.48
N LEU A 13 -0.75 -72.45 9.47
CA LEU A 13 -2.01 -73.12 9.85
C LEU A 13 -3.17 -72.19 9.41
N ALA A 14 -3.81 -72.42 8.26
CA ALA A 14 -4.92 -73.33 7.97
C ALA A 14 -6.30 -72.86 8.49
N CYS A 15 -7.16 -72.54 7.51
CA CYS A 15 -8.63 -72.59 7.41
C CYS A 15 -9.46 -72.92 8.67
N ALA A 16 -10.55 -72.17 8.90
CA ALA A 16 -11.86 -72.43 8.28
C ALA A 16 -12.98 -71.51 8.82
N LEU A 17 -14.01 -71.37 8.00
CA LEU A 17 -15.20 -70.51 8.07
C LEU A 17 -16.07 -70.65 9.33
N ALA A 18 -16.69 -69.54 9.74
CA ALA A 18 -18.07 -69.48 10.23
C ALA A 18 -18.67 -68.08 10.01
N LEU A 19 -19.88 -68.04 9.43
CA LEU A 19 -20.68 -66.83 9.21
C LEU A 19 -21.17 -66.24 10.54
N THR A 20 -21.18 -64.92 10.65
CA THR A 20 -22.29 -64.17 11.29
C THR A 20 -22.42 -62.80 10.65
N ALA A 21 -23.62 -62.50 10.17
CA ALA A 21 -24.08 -61.17 9.85
C ALA A 21 -24.06 -60.30 11.12
N CYS A 22 -23.56 -59.07 10.98
CA CYS A 22 -24.08 -57.93 11.72
C CYS A 22 -24.00 -56.72 10.80
N GLU A 23 -25.13 -56.46 10.16
CA GLU A 23 -25.54 -55.14 9.70
C GLU A 23 -25.54 -54.22 10.93
N SER A 24 -24.53 -53.36 11.05
CA SER A 24 -24.53 -52.24 12.00
C SER A 24 -24.48 -50.94 11.21
N SER A 25 -25.67 -50.38 11.03
CA SER A 25 -25.87 -48.99 10.68
C SER A 25 -25.21 -48.11 11.75
N ASP A 26 -24.08 -47.48 11.41
CA ASP A 26 -23.59 -46.33 12.16
C ASP A 26 -23.60 -45.13 11.22
N ASP A 27 -24.64 -44.33 11.38
CA ASP A 27 -24.74 -42.97 10.89
C ASP A 27 -23.50 -42.19 11.32
N HIS A 28 -22.54 -42.00 10.41
CA HIS A 28 -21.61 -40.89 10.52
C HIS A 28 -22.35 -39.61 10.21
N ALA A 29 -23.13 -39.18 11.20
CA ALA A 29 -23.52 -37.80 11.36
C ALA A 29 -22.24 -36.97 11.28
N ALA A 30 -22.18 -36.14 10.23
CA ALA A 30 -21.24 -35.04 10.16
C ALA A 30 -21.32 -34.28 11.49
N SER A 31 -20.26 -34.35 12.29
CA SER A 31 -20.11 -33.54 13.49
C SER A 31 -19.95 -32.09 13.02
N GLY A 32 -21.07 -31.41 12.83
CA GLY A 32 -21.12 -29.97 12.72
C GLY A 32 -20.45 -29.39 13.96
N ALA A 33 -19.44 -28.55 13.75
CA ALA A 33 -18.75 -27.81 14.80
C ALA A 33 -19.77 -26.97 15.58
N SER A 34 -20.22 -27.49 16.73
CA SER A 34 -21.02 -26.75 17.69
C SER A 34 -20.10 -25.81 18.47
N GLY A 35 -20.52 -24.53 18.55
CA GLY A 35 -19.68 -23.39 18.90
C GLY A 35 -19.02 -23.48 20.26
N GLN A 36 -17.72 -23.70 20.27
CA GLN A 36 -16.86 -23.39 21.41
C GLN A 36 -16.61 -21.89 21.47
N THR A 37 -16.58 -21.34 22.69
CA THR A 37 -16.20 -19.94 22.91
C THR A 37 -14.69 -19.77 22.80
N LEU A 38 -14.25 -18.63 22.25
CA LEU A 38 -12.83 -18.41 21.92
C LEU A 38 -11.97 -17.96 23.11
N GLY A 39 -12.55 -17.49 24.22
CA GLY A 39 -11.81 -17.01 25.38
C GLY A 39 -10.94 -15.78 25.10
N GLN A 40 -9.87 -15.58 25.88
CA GLN A 40 -8.96 -14.46 25.68
C GLN A 40 -8.03 -14.69 24.47
N ILE A 41 -7.92 -13.69 23.61
CA ILE A 41 -6.90 -13.65 22.55
C ILE A 41 -5.98 -12.43 22.69
N SER A 42 -4.79 -12.54 22.12
CA SER A 42 -3.83 -11.46 21.94
C SER A 42 -2.98 -11.67 20.69
N GLY A 43 -2.26 -10.66 20.23
CA GLY A 43 -1.33 -10.84 19.12
C GLY A 43 -0.75 -9.54 18.61
N THR A 44 -0.07 -9.62 17.47
CA THR A 44 0.59 -8.48 16.82
C THR A 44 0.00 -8.25 15.43
N ALA A 45 -0.41 -7.01 15.15
CA ALA A 45 -0.81 -6.54 13.83
C ALA A 45 0.35 -5.77 13.17
N ALA A 46 0.91 -6.31 12.10
CA ALA A 46 2.10 -5.74 11.46
C ALA A 46 2.26 -6.17 9.99
N SER A 47 3.03 -5.38 9.24
CA SER A 47 3.46 -5.67 7.86
C SER A 47 4.92 -5.23 7.67
N GLY A 48 5.82 -5.76 8.50
CA GLY A 48 7.24 -5.35 8.59
C GLY A 48 7.48 -4.07 9.40
N ALA A 49 6.41 -3.32 9.67
CA ALA A 49 6.35 -2.31 10.71
C ALA A 49 5.03 -2.49 11.48
N PRO A 50 4.97 -2.09 12.76
CA PRO A 50 3.77 -2.23 13.58
C PRO A 50 2.62 -1.38 13.03
N LEU A 51 1.41 -1.89 13.11
CA LEU A 51 0.20 -1.10 12.92
C LEU A 51 -0.01 -0.24 14.18
N ASP A 52 0.59 0.94 14.23
CA ASP A 52 0.47 1.87 15.37
C ASP A 52 -0.90 2.56 15.38
N ASN A 53 -1.63 2.44 16.50
CA ASN A 53 -2.97 3.01 16.69
C ASN A 53 -3.98 2.58 15.60
N GLY A 54 -3.85 1.34 15.12
CA GLY A 54 -4.82 0.71 14.25
C GLY A 54 -6.00 0.12 14.98
N THR A 55 -7.13 0.09 14.29
CA THR A 55 -8.42 -0.43 14.77
C THR A 55 -8.57 -1.89 14.34
N ILE A 56 -8.84 -2.77 15.30
CA ILE A 56 -9.15 -4.19 15.05
C ILE A 56 -10.63 -4.42 15.26
N THR A 57 -11.34 -4.87 14.23
CA THR A 57 -12.74 -5.32 14.32
C THR A 57 -12.78 -6.84 14.25
N ILE A 58 -13.53 -7.46 15.16
CA ILE A 58 -13.66 -8.92 15.27
C ILE A 58 -15.11 -9.30 15.07
N LYS A 59 -15.40 -10.29 14.23
CA LYS A 59 -16.76 -10.77 13.93
C LYS A 59 -16.85 -12.29 13.97
N ASP A 60 -17.92 -12.84 14.52
CA ASP A 60 -18.19 -14.29 14.46
C ASP A 60 -19.40 -14.65 13.58
N ALA A 61 -19.67 -15.95 13.50
CA ALA A 61 -20.77 -16.51 12.72
C ALA A 61 -22.17 -16.04 13.17
N GLN A 62 -22.32 -15.66 14.45
CA GLN A 62 -23.58 -15.19 15.02
C GLN A 62 -23.78 -13.68 14.83
N GLY A 63 -22.89 -13.01 14.10
CA GLY A 63 -22.98 -11.59 13.81
C GLY A 63 -22.56 -10.69 14.98
N ARG A 64 -21.95 -11.25 16.02
CA ARG A 64 -21.38 -10.43 17.10
C ARG A 64 -20.16 -9.70 16.57
N ALA A 65 -19.96 -8.48 17.06
CA ALA A 65 -18.80 -7.68 16.72
C ALA A 65 -18.26 -6.93 17.94
N ILE A 66 -16.94 -6.86 18.04
CA ILE A 66 -16.24 -5.95 18.96
C ILE A 66 -15.11 -5.24 18.22
N THR A 67 -14.68 -4.12 18.78
CA THR A 67 -13.55 -3.34 18.29
C THR A 67 -12.54 -3.12 19.41
N VAL A 68 -11.26 -3.32 19.12
CA VAL A 68 -10.12 -2.99 20.01
C VAL A 68 -9.08 -2.17 19.24
N GLN A 69 -8.13 -1.58 19.95
CA GLN A 69 -7.03 -0.83 19.34
C GLN A 69 -5.70 -1.57 19.57
N THR A 70 -4.77 -1.31 18.66
CA THR A 70 -3.37 -1.73 18.79
C THR A 70 -2.56 -0.68 19.54
N ASP A 71 -1.54 -1.11 20.28
CA ASP A 71 -0.53 -0.22 20.86
C ASP A 71 0.48 0.28 19.80
N ALA A 72 1.44 1.11 20.21
CA ALA A 72 2.47 1.64 19.31
C ALA A 72 3.42 0.57 18.73
N GLN A 73 3.38 -0.65 19.26
CA GLN A 73 4.13 -1.81 18.79
C GLN A 73 3.22 -2.80 18.03
N GLY A 74 1.98 -2.40 17.71
CA GLY A 74 1.02 -3.22 16.97
C GLY A 74 0.37 -4.32 17.82
N ARG A 75 0.59 -4.36 19.13
CA ARG A 75 0.05 -5.41 20.00
C ARG A 75 -1.38 -5.11 20.39
N TYR A 76 -2.19 -6.16 20.55
CA TYR A 76 -3.57 -6.04 21.00
C TYR A 76 -3.99 -7.23 21.86
N SER A 77 -5.12 -7.07 22.55
CA SER A 77 -5.81 -8.14 23.28
C SER A 77 -7.32 -7.95 23.21
N ALA A 78 -8.08 -9.04 23.16
CA ALA A 78 -9.53 -9.02 23.17
C ALA A 78 -10.11 -10.21 23.94
N ASP A 79 -11.18 -9.98 24.69
CA ASP A 79 -11.95 -11.05 25.33
C ASP A 79 -13.04 -11.53 24.37
N LEU A 80 -12.89 -12.75 23.87
CA LEU A 80 -13.81 -13.43 22.97
C LEU A 80 -14.55 -14.57 23.70
N SER A 81 -14.65 -14.53 25.03
CA SER A 81 -15.36 -15.53 25.84
C SER A 81 -16.84 -15.65 25.49
N GLN A 82 -17.42 -14.60 24.92
CA GLN A 82 -18.77 -14.68 24.37
C GLN A 82 -18.74 -15.24 22.94
N PHE A 83 -17.78 -14.85 22.09
CA PHE A 83 -17.75 -15.15 20.65
C PHE A 83 -17.59 -16.64 20.33
N ALA A 84 -18.19 -17.09 19.23
CA ALA A 84 -18.07 -18.48 18.77
C ALA A 84 -16.88 -18.62 17.83
N SER A 85 -16.22 -19.78 17.90
CA SER A 85 -15.21 -20.15 16.91
C SER A 85 -15.87 -20.58 15.58
N PRO A 86 -15.32 -20.17 14.42
CA PRO A 86 -14.24 -19.20 14.26
C PRO A 86 -14.74 -17.74 14.27
N ALA A 87 -13.89 -16.83 14.73
CA ALA A 87 -14.10 -15.38 14.59
C ALA A 87 -13.07 -14.80 13.61
N LEU A 88 -13.52 -13.96 12.68
CA LEU A 88 -12.66 -13.24 11.73
C LEU A 88 -12.23 -11.90 12.32
N LEU A 89 -11.01 -11.49 12.01
CA LEU A 89 -10.42 -10.24 12.46
C LEU A 89 -10.03 -9.39 11.24
N GLU A 90 -10.27 -8.10 11.32
CA GLU A 90 -9.75 -7.09 10.39
C GLU A 90 -9.02 -6.02 11.20
N ALA A 91 -7.75 -5.78 10.88
CA ALA A 91 -6.96 -4.67 11.40
C ALA A 91 -6.81 -3.59 10.33
N THR A 92 -7.23 -2.37 10.63
CA THR A 92 -7.16 -1.21 9.72
C THR A 92 -6.34 -0.07 10.34
N GLY A 93 -5.59 0.65 9.52
CA GLY A 93 -4.78 1.79 9.95
C GLY A 93 -3.73 2.16 8.92
N LEU A 94 -2.60 2.74 9.35
CA LEU A 94 -1.51 3.17 8.47
C LEU A 94 -0.21 2.43 8.80
N ILE A 95 0.46 1.92 7.77
CA ILE A 95 1.83 1.38 7.86
C ILE A 95 2.65 1.97 6.71
N GLY A 96 3.79 2.60 7.01
CA GLY A 96 4.61 3.28 5.99
C GLY A 96 3.93 4.49 5.34
N GLY A 97 2.99 5.11 6.05
CA GLY A 97 2.12 6.18 5.55
C GLY A 97 1.06 5.71 4.55
N MET A 98 0.99 4.42 4.28
CA MET A 98 -0.02 3.81 3.41
C MET A 98 -1.11 3.18 4.26
N PRO A 99 -2.38 3.35 3.89
CA PRO A 99 -3.43 2.63 4.58
C PRO A 99 -3.37 1.12 4.32
N VAL A 100 -3.69 0.35 5.35
CA VAL A 100 -3.74 -1.12 5.30
C VAL A 100 -5.04 -1.63 5.88
N SER A 101 -5.52 -2.75 5.34
CA SER A 101 -6.54 -3.60 5.95
C SER A 101 -6.04 -5.03 5.83
N LEU A 102 -5.73 -5.63 6.98
CA LEU A 102 -5.14 -6.96 7.13
C LEU A 102 -6.10 -7.86 7.87
N HIS A 103 -6.19 -9.12 7.48
CA HIS A 103 -7.15 -10.05 8.06
C HIS A 103 -6.50 -11.26 8.74
N SER A 104 -7.23 -11.85 9.66
CA SER A 104 -6.87 -13.11 10.32
C SER A 104 -8.13 -13.84 10.81
N VAL A 105 -7.92 -14.99 11.44
CA VAL A 105 -8.98 -15.83 11.98
C VAL A 105 -8.57 -16.44 13.32
N ALA A 106 -9.41 -16.26 14.33
CA ALA A 106 -9.32 -16.91 15.61
C ALA A 106 -10.15 -18.19 15.61
N THR A 107 -9.48 -19.33 15.78
CA THR A 107 -10.14 -20.64 15.93
C THR A 107 -10.12 -21.17 17.36
N GLN A 108 -9.30 -20.55 18.23
CA GLN A 108 -9.10 -20.90 19.64
C GLN A 108 -8.54 -19.70 20.42
N ALA A 109 -8.50 -19.80 21.75
CA ALA A 109 -7.85 -18.83 22.63
C ALA A 109 -6.34 -18.73 22.37
N GLY A 110 -5.72 -17.63 22.85
CA GLY A 110 -4.28 -17.42 22.78
C GLY A 110 -3.86 -16.47 21.65
N THR A 111 -2.72 -16.75 21.03
CA THR A 111 -2.14 -15.85 20.04
C THR A 111 -2.83 -15.92 18.69
N VAL A 112 -3.24 -14.76 18.18
CA VAL A 112 -3.78 -14.56 16.83
C VAL A 112 -3.09 -13.33 16.24
N ASN A 113 -2.19 -13.53 15.28
CA ASN A 113 -1.52 -12.42 14.62
C ASN A 113 -2.34 -11.91 13.44
N ILE A 114 -2.13 -10.65 13.05
CA ILE A 114 -2.80 -10.04 11.90
C ILE A 114 -1.72 -9.46 10.97
N THR A 115 -1.39 -10.19 9.90
CA THR A 115 -0.29 -9.88 8.98
C THR A 115 -0.70 -10.16 7.53
N PRO A 116 0.06 -9.67 6.53
CA PRO A 116 -0.17 -10.09 5.15
C PRO A 116 -0.15 -11.62 4.94
N LEU A 117 0.58 -12.37 5.77
CA LEU A 117 0.62 -13.84 5.69
C LEU A 117 -0.66 -14.48 6.25
N THR A 118 -1.24 -13.94 7.32
CA THR A 118 -2.51 -14.45 7.86
C THR A 118 -3.68 -14.11 6.93
N ASP A 119 -3.61 -12.96 6.28
CA ASP A 119 -4.56 -12.53 5.24
C ASP A 119 -4.52 -13.50 4.05
N ALA A 120 -3.32 -13.84 3.57
CA ALA A 120 -3.11 -14.86 2.54
C ALA A 120 -3.68 -16.23 2.94
N ILE A 121 -3.44 -16.66 4.19
CA ILE A 121 -3.93 -17.94 4.68
C ILE A 121 -5.47 -17.96 4.71
N LEU A 122 -6.11 -16.89 5.19
CA LEU A 122 -7.57 -16.75 5.19
C LEU A 122 -8.14 -16.72 3.77
N SER A 123 -7.49 -16.01 2.85
CA SER A 123 -7.91 -15.95 1.46
C SER A 123 -7.87 -17.32 0.78
N MET A 124 -6.75 -18.05 0.91
CA MET A 124 -6.61 -19.40 0.37
C MET A 124 -7.54 -20.42 1.06
N SER A 125 -7.78 -20.29 2.38
CA SER A 125 -8.64 -21.24 3.10
C SER A 125 -10.12 -21.06 2.77
N SER A 126 -10.57 -19.80 2.66
CA SER A 126 -11.96 -19.46 2.33
C SER A 126 -12.28 -19.65 0.83
N GLY A 127 -11.27 -19.56 -0.04
CA GLY A 127 -11.46 -19.56 -1.48
C GLY A 127 -12.02 -18.24 -2.01
N ALA A 128 -11.90 -17.15 -1.25
CA ALA A 128 -12.29 -15.79 -1.59
C ALA A 128 -11.22 -14.80 -1.11
N GLU A 129 -11.33 -13.52 -1.45
CA GLU A 129 -10.48 -12.49 -0.82
C GLU A 129 -10.82 -12.36 0.67
N ALA A 130 -9.81 -12.21 1.53
CA ALA A 130 -10.04 -12.15 2.99
C ALA A 130 -10.98 -11.01 3.40
N SER A 131 -10.93 -9.87 2.71
CA SER A 131 -11.86 -8.76 2.94
C SER A 131 -13.29 -9.10 2.57
N GLU A 132 -13.51 -9.87 1.51
CA GLU A 132 -14.85 -10.33 1.13
C GLU A 132 -15.39 -11.34 2.16
N CYS A 133 -14.53 -12.25 2.61
CA CYS A 133 -14.84 -13.18 3.69
C CYS A 133 -15.20 -12.43 4.98
N PHE A 134 -14.48 -11.38 5.35
CA PHE A 134 -14.75 -10.57 6.54
C PHE A 134 -16.04 -9.74 6.44
N LEU A 135 -16.29 -9.12 5.28
CA LEU A 135 -17.56 -8.40 5.03
C LEU A 135 -18.76 -9.34 5.16
N ASN A 136 -18.62 -10.58 4.69
CA ASN A 136 -19.63 -11.63 4.75
C ASN A 136 -19.37 -12.64 5.88
N ALA A 137 -18.90 -12.17 7.04
CA ALA A 137 -18.36 -13.02 8.11
C ALA A 137 -19.26 -14.20 8.46
N ALA A 138 -20.57 -14.01 8.63
CA ALA A 138 -21.50 -15.10 8.95
C ALA A 138 -21.51 -16.21 7.89
N ALA A 139 -21.53 -15.86 6.60
CA ALA A 139 -21.53 -16.82 5.51
C ALA A 139 -20.15 -17.48 5.34
N CYS A 140 -19.06 -16.74 5.52
CA CYS A 140 -17.71 -17.27 5.41
C CYS A 140 -17.38 -18.24 6.55
N THR A 141 -17.66 -17.84 7.79
CA THR A 141 -17.41 -18.65 9.00
C THR A 141 -18.28 -19.92 9.05
N ALA A 142 -19.51 -19.88 8.54
CA ALA A 142 -20.38 -21.06 8.45
C ALA A 142 -19.83 -22.16 7.52
N LYS A 143 -18.97 -21.80 6.55
CA LYS A 143 -18.31 -22.73 5.62
C LYS A 143 -16.83 -22.96 5.96
N PHE A 144 -16.39 -22.46 7.12
CA PHE A 144 -14.99 -22.49 7.49
C PHE A 144 -14.55 -23.90 7.84
N ASP A 145 -13.38 -24.28 7.36
CA ASP A 145 -12.83 -25.62 7.47
C ASP A 145 -11.41 -25.51 8.00
N ILE A 146 -11.18 -26.07 9.19
CA ILE A 146 -9.88 -26.04 9.87
C ILE A 146 -8.83 -26.80 9.05
N ALA A 147 -9.19 -27.89 8.37
CA ALA A 147 -8.25 -28.64 7.54
C ALA A 147 -7.79 -27.80 6.34
N LYS A 148 -8.69 -27.01 5.74
CA LYS A 148 -8.32 -26.06 4.66
C LYS A 148 -7.43 -24.95 5.18
N LEU A 149 -7.66 -24.46 6.41
CA LEU A 149 -6.79 -23.46 7.04
C LEU A 149 -5.37 -23.99 7.24
N GLU A 150 -5.25 -25.21 7.78
CA GLU A 150 -3.97 -25.88 7.99
C GLU A 150 -3.25 -26.17 6.67
N GLN A 151 -3.98 -26.61 5.63
CA GLN A 151 -3.43 -26.84 4.30
C GLN A 151 -2.95 -25.54 3.63
N SER A 152 -3.70 -24.44 3.77
CA SER A 152 -3.30 -23.12 3.27
C SER A 152 -2.02 -22.64 3.96
N GLN A 153 -1.93 -22.80 5.29
CA GLN A 153 -0.72 -22.50 6.04
C GLN A 153 0.46 -23.40 5.60
N ALA A 154 0.26 -24.70 5.43
CA ALA A 154 1.30 -25.62 4.98
C ALA A 154 1.83 -25.25 3.58
N SER A 155 0.93 -24.89 2.66
CA SER A 155 1.28 -24.44 1.31
C SER A 155 2.07 -23.14 1.36
N LEU A 156 1.63 -22.16 2.15
CA LEU A 156 2.37 -20.91 2.33
C LEU A 156 3.77 -21.13 2.92
N LYS A 157 3.89 -21.98 3.94
CA LYS A 157 5.18 -22.33 4.54
C LYS A 157 6.09 -23.07 3.57
N ALA A 158 5.56 -23.96 2.73
CA ALA A 158 6.34 -24.63 1.69
C ALA A 158 6.87 -23.63 0.64
N ALA A 159 6.06 -22.64 0.27
CA ALA A 159 6.47 -21.56 -0.63
C ALA A 159 7.54 -20.65 0.00
N LEU A 160 7.49 -20.43 1.31
CA LEU A 160 8.39 -19.54 2.05
C LEU A 160 9.58 -20.25 2.71
N ALA A 161 9.71 -21.58 2.58
CA ALA A 161 10.66 -22.35 3.38
C ALA A 161 12.12 -21.84 3.34
N PRO A 162 12.70 -21.48 2.17
CA PRO A 162 14.05 -20.93 2.13
C PRO A 162 14.17 -19.61 2.90
N LEU A 163 13.18 -18.72 2.78
CA LEU A 163 13.15 -17.44 3.47
C LEU A 163 12.97 -17.62 4.98
N MET A 164 12.06 -18.51 5.41
CA MET A 164 11.86 -18.84 6.82
C MET A 164 13.17 -19.31 7.47
N GLN A 165 13.88 -20.23 6.82
CA GLN A 165 15.18 -20.70 7.30
C GLN A 165 16.21 -19.56 7.37
N ALA A 166 16.28 -18.71 6.34
CA ALA A 166 17.23 -17.60 6.27
C ALA A 166 16.99 -16.54 7.37
N VAL A 167 15.77 -16.40 7.87
CA VAL A 167 15.44 -15.49 8.98
C VAL A 167 15.37 -16.19 10.35
N GLY A 168 15.78 -17.46 10.42
CA GLY A 168 15.88 -18.20 11.68
C GLY A 168 14.57 -18.81 12.20
N LEU A 169 13.54 -18.94 11.35
CA LEU A 169 12.30 -19.64 11.68
C LEU A 169 12.39 -21.11 11.30
N ASP A 170 11.83 -21.97 12.15
CA ASP A 170 11.77 -23.40 11.88
C ASP A 170 10.47 -23.79 11.16
N SER A 171 10.42 -25.03 10.65
CA SER A 171 9.24 -25.53 9.94
C SER A 171 8.02 -25.73 10.84
N ARG A 172 8.11 -25.56 12.16
CA ARG A 172 7.02 -25.67 13.13
C ARG A 172 6.40 -24.32 13.47
N THR A 173 7.04 -23.20 13.16
CA THR A 173 6.46 -21.85 13.31
C THR A 173 5.05 -21.81 12.71
N ASP A 174 4.07 -21.51 13.56
CA ASP A 174 2.69 -21.22 13.15
C ASP A 174 2.59 -19.73 12.81
N LEU A 175 2.40 -19.39 11.54
CA LEU A 175 2.35 -18.01 11.06
C LEU A 175 1.12 -17.26 11.59
N LEU A 176 0.07 -17.96 12.03
CA LEU A 176 -1.10 -17.36 12.67
C LEU A 176 -0.89 -17.19 14.18
N ARG A 177 -0.25 -18.17 14.83
CA ARG A 177 -0.34 -18.33 16.30
C ARG A 177 1.00 -18.23 17.05
N THR A 178 2.13 -18.09 16.37
CA THR A 178 3.41 -17.88 17.06
C THR A 178 3.52 -16.42 17.46
N ALA A 179 3.65 -16.12 18.76
CA ALA A 179 3.85 -14.75 19.21
C ALA A 179 5.16 -14.18 18.62
N PHE A 180 5.10 -12.94 18.13
CA PHE A 180 6.27 -12.21 17.62
C PHE A 180 6.15 -10.71 17.93
N ALA A 181 7.28 -10.02 17.88
CA ALA A 181 7.37 -8.57 17.96
C ALA A 181 7.67 -7.98 16.57
N ALA A 182 7.14 -6.79 16.28
CA ALA A 182 7.46 -6.06 15.05
C ALA A 182 8.83 -5.35 15.20
N ASP A 183 9.91 -6.13 15.22
CA ASP A 183 11.28 -5.71 15.54
C ASP A 183 12.32 -6.09 14.48
N LYS A 184 11.87 -6.42 13.26
CA LYS A 184 12.69 -6.87 12.12
C LYS A 184 13.50 -8.12 12.36
N THR A 185 13.11 -8.97 13.32
CA THR A 185 13.67 -10.31 13.54
C THR A 185 12.65 -11.40 13.24
N GLY A 186 13.10 -12.65 13.06
CA GLY A 186 12.23 -13.82 12.90
C GLY A 186 11.06 -13.61 11.94
N GLN A 187 9.84 -13.68 12.46
CA GLN A 187 8.61 -13.50 11.67
C GLN A 187 8.47 -12.10 11.11
N ASP A 188 8.88 -11.04 11.83
CA ASP A 188 8.80 -9.69 11.28
C ASP A 188 9.81 -9.47 10.15
N LYS A 189 11.02 -10.04 10.27
CA LYS A 189 11.99 -10.06 9.15
C LYS A 189 11.43 -10.78 7.92
N LEU A 190 10.65 -11.85 8.10
CA LEU A 190 9.96 -12.51 6.98
C LEU A 190 8.97 -11.55 6.31
N LEU A 191 8.15 -10.83 7.09
CA LEU A 191 7.20 -9.82 6.57
C LEU A 191 7.89 -8.66 5.85
N GLU A 192 9.09 -8.28 6.29
CA GLU A 192 9.91 -7.27 5.62
C GLU A 192 10.43 -7.74 4.26
N MET A 193 10.52 -9.05 4.02
CA MET A 193 11.15 -9.62 2.83
C MET A 193 10.19 -10.14 1.77
N VAL A 194 8.89 -10.19 2.08
CA VAL A 194 7.89 -10.66 1.13
C VAL A 194 6.74 -9.69 0.98
N ASP A 195 6.25 -9.57 -0.25
CA ASP A 195 4.96 -8.99 -0.55
C ASP A 195 3.95 -10.07 -0.89
N VAL A 196 2.73 -9.87 -0.43
CA VAL A 196 1.57 -10.72 -0.68
C VAL A 196 0.54 -9.90 -1.41
N SER A 197 0.04 -10.40 -2.53
CA SER A 197 -1.06 -9.77 -3.28
C SER A 197 -2.01 -10.81 -3.85
N ALA A 198 -3.20 -10.38 -4.26
CA ALA A 198 -4.16 -11.22 -4.97
C ALA A 198 -3.59 -11.65 -6.34
N ASP A 199 -3.88 -12.88 -6.76
CA ASP A 199 -3.48 -13.42 -8.07
C ASP A 199 -4.61 -13.33 -9.12
N GLY A 200 -5.75 -12.71 -8.77
CA GLY A 200 -6.92 -12.59 -9.64
C GLY A 200 -7.71 -13.90 -9.84
N GLN A 201 -7.29 -14.98 -9.19
CA GLN A 201 -8.02 -16.25 -9.10
C GLN A 201 -8.40 -16.50 -7.65
N ALA A 202 -9.67 -16.81 -7.40
CA ALA A 202 -10.20 -17.03 -6.07
C ALA A 202 -9.44 -18.17 -5.36
N GLY A 203 -9.02 -17.95 -4.11
CA GLY A 203 -8.23 -18.92 -3.33
C GLY A 203 -6.76 -19.05 -3.74
N SER A 204 -6.24 -18.12 -4.55
CA SER A 204 -4.84 -18.05 -4.97
C SER A 204 -4.24 -16.68 -4.68
N ILE A 205 -2.97 -16.68 -4.29
CA ILE A 205 -2.20 -15.47 -3.99
C ILE A 205 -0.94 -15.41 -4.87
N ARG A 206 -0.41 -14.20 -5.02
CA ARG A 206 0.92 -13.93 -5.53
C ARG A 206 1.84 -13.60 -4.36
N LEU A 207 2.94 -14.34 -4.24
CA LEU A 207 4.03 -14.03 -3.32
C LEU A 207 5.22 -13.50 -4.10
N GLN A 208 5.82 -12.40 -3.64
CA GLN A 208 6.98 -11.80 -4.27
C GLN A 208 8.08 -11.56 -3.24
N SER A 209 9.31 -11.98 -3.57
CA SER A 209 10.49 -11.61 -2.78
C SER A 209 10.84 -10.15 -3.05
N LYS A 210 10.96 -9.37 -1.98
CA LYS A 210 11.39 -7.96 -2.04
C LYS A 210 12.86 -7.78 -2.39
N ARG A 211 13.66 -8.86 -2.33
CA ARG A 211 15.11 -8.88 -2.63
C ARG A 211 15.44 -9.54 -3.96
N ALA A 212 14.96 -10.76 -4.17
CA ALA A 212 15.20 -11.51 -5.40
C ALA A 212 14.28 -11.08 -6.53
N GLN A 213 13.24 -10.30 -6.22
CA GLN A 213 12.27 -9.75 -7.18
C GLN A 213 11.57 -10.82 -8.04
N THR A 214 11.67 -12.08 -7.61
CA THR A 214 10.96 -13.22 -8.17
C THR A 214 9.61 -13.33 -7.49
N ALA A 215 8.58 -13.58 -8.30
CA ALA A 215 7.23 -13.82 -7.80
C ALA A 215 6.72 -15.20 -8.22
N ILE A 216 5.91 -15.79 -7.35
CA ILE A 216 5.29 -17.08 -7.56
C ILE A 216 3.80 -16.99 -7.24
N LYS A 217 3.03 -17.87 -7.86
CA LYS A 217 1.64 -18.13 -7.50
C LYS A 217 1.60 -19.23 -6.43
N VAL A 218 0.77 -19.03 -5.42
CA VAL A 218 0.52 -20.02 -4.37
C VAL A 218 -0.98 -20.21 -4.20
N SER A 219 -1.40 -21.47 -4.14
CA SER A 219 -2.77 -21.84 -3.80
C SER A 219 -2.74 -23.02 -2.83
N ARG A 220 -3.87 -23.25 -2.14
CA ARG A 220 -4.01 -24.36 -1.19
C ARG A 220 -3.81 -25.74 -1.83
N ASP A 221 -4.27 -25.90 -3.08
CA ASP A 221 -4.42 -27.21 -3.72
C ASP A 221 -3.23 -27.59 -4.62
N GLN A 222 -2.21 -26.73 -4.71
CA GLN A 222 -1.03 -26.95 -5.56
C GLN A 222 0.24 -26.88 -4.73
N LYS A 223 1.16 -27.82 -4.99
CA LYS A 223 2.51 -27.75 -4.41
C LYS A 223 3.23 -26.53 -4.98
N PRO A 224 3.62 -25.55 -4.16
CA PRO A 224 4.27 -24.34 -4.66
C PRO A 224 5.74 -24.59 -5.00
N THR A 225 6.25 -23.79 -5.93
CA THR A 225 7.69 -23.61 -6.08
C THR A 225 8.18 -22.68 -4.97
N PRO A 226 9.24 -23.00 -4.22
CA PRO A 226 9.73 -22.11 -3.16
C PRO A 226 10.26 -20.78 -3.70
N LEU A 227 10.01 -19.69 -2.97
CA LEU A 227 10.68 -18.41 -3.20
C LEU A 227 12.14 -18.50 -2.76
N PRO A 228 13.09 -17.97 -3.55
CA PRO A 228 14.49 -17.90 -3.17
C PRO A 228 14.71 -16.91 -2.03
N ALA A 229 15.76 -17.16 -1.23
CA ALA A 229 16.16 -16.32 -0.10
C ALA A 229 17.45 -15.53 -0.33
N ASP A 230 17.94 -15.48 -1.57
CA ASP A 230 19.30 -15.04 -1.87
C ASP A 230 19.57 -13.60 -1.37
N ASP A 231 20.68 -13.46 -0.63
CA ASP A 231 21.28 -12.18 -0.20
C ASP A 231 20.30 -11.23 0.53
N LEU A 232 19.59 -11.74 1.55
CA LEU A 232 18.72 -10.90 2.40
C LEU A 232 19.52 -9.79 3.09
N PRO A 233 18.98 -8.56 3.14
CA PRO A 233 19.62 -7.46 3.86
C PRO A 233 19.71 -7.75 5.37
N ASP A 234 20.74 -7.19 5.99
CA ASP A 234 20.78 -7.05 7.43
C ASP A 234 19.95 -5.84 7.85
N LEU A 235 18.72 -6.10 8.27
CA LEU A 235 17.80 -5.06 8.77
C LEU A 235 18.08 -4.65 10.21
N SER A 236 19.14 -5.19 10.84
CA SER A 236 19.55 -4.73 12.15
C SER A 236 19.73 -3.21 12.14
N ARG A 237 19.32 -2.56 13.23
CA ARG A 237 19.46 -1.11 13.44
C ARG A 237 18.66 -0.23 12.48
N LEU A 238 17.86 -0.79 11.55
CA LEU A 238 16.99 0.02 10.69
C LEU A 238 15.91 0.76 11.52
N ASP A 239 15.44 0.13 12.60
CA ASP A 239 14.82 0.71 13.82
C ASP A 239 15.33 2.10 14.22
N GLU A 240 16.66 2.21 14.31
CA GLU A 240 17.32 3.39 14.86
C GLU A 240 17.12 4.62 13.98
N LEU A 241 16.93 4.43 12.67
CA LEU A 241 16.73 5.54 11.73
C LEU A 241 15.45 6.32 12.05
N ALA A 242 14.36 5.66 12.44
CA ALA A 242 13.14 6.35 12.87
C ALA A 242 13.37 7.15 14.16
N ALA A 243 14.09 6.56 15.14
CA ALA A 243 14.42 7.26 16.38
C ALA A 243 15.33 8.48 16.14
N GLN A 244 16.30 8.35 15.23
CA GLN A 244 17.20 9.42 14.83
C GLN A 244 16.46 10.54 14.07
N LEU A 245 15.52 10.21 13.19
CA LEU A 245 14.68 11.19 12.50
C LEU A 245 13.76 11.93 13.48
N ASN A 246 13.14 11.21 14.43
CA ASN A 246 12.36 11.81 15.52
C ASN A 246 13.20 12.82 16.33
N ALA A 247 14.47 12.51 16.60
CA ALA A 247 15.38 13.41 17.29
C ALA A 247 15.81 14.60 16.40
N ALA A 248 16.06 14.36 15.10
CA ALA A 248 16.46 15.40 14.17
C ALA A 248 15.36 16.45 14.01
N TYR A 249 14.12 16.01 13.77
CA TYR A 249 12.94 16.85 13.58
C TYR A 249 12.30 17.34 14.88
N LEU A 250 12.95 17.23 16.04
CA LEU A 250 12.38 17.73 17.29
C LEU A 250 12.16 19.26 17.28
N SER A 251 13.06 20.01 16.64
CA SER A 251 12.98 21.47 16.49
C SER A 251 13.55 21.94 15.16
N ALA A 252 13.19 23.14 14.71
CA ALA A 252 13.80 23.76 13.53
C ALA A 252 15.27 24.14 13.79
N ASP A 253 15.59 24.67 14.97
CA ASP A 253 16.94 25.09 15.32
C ASP A 253 17.94 23.93 15.20
N GLY A 254 18.93 24.08 14.30
CA GLY A 254 19.99 23.10 14.04
C GLY A 254 19.51 21.80 13.38
N LEU A 255 18.33 21.80 12.74
CA LEU A 255 17.78 20.64 12.02
C LEU A 255 18.75 20.15 10.93
N ASP A 256 19.28 21.08 10.14
CA ASP A 256 20.28 20.83 9.09
C ASP A 256 21.45 19.97 9.57
N LYS A 257 22.06 20.33 10.71
CA LYS A 257 23.21 19.63 11.29
C LYS A 257 22.84 18.23 11.75
N ARG A 258 21.66 18.06 12.35
CA ARG A 258 21.18 16.75 12.80
C ARG A 258 20.88 15.84 11.61
N LEU A 259 20.15 16.36 10.62
CA LEU A 259 19.82 15.63 9.40
C LEU A 259 21.05 15.25 8.58
N ALA A 260 22.05 16.14 8.49
CA ALA A 260 23.30 15.85 7.77
C ALA A 260 23.97 14.55 8.22
N THR A 261 23.86 14.19 9.50
CA THR A 261 24.43 12.94 10.04
C THR A 261 23.70 11.68 9.55
N LEU A 262 22.46 11.83 9.10
CA LEU A 262 21.58 10.75 8.65
C LEU A 262 21.61 10.55 7.13
N LEU A 263 22.19 11.48 6.39
CA LEU A 263 22.30 11.38 4.93
C LEU A 263 23.53 10.56 4.53
N ASN A 264 23.38 9.78 3.46
CA ASN A 264 24.49 9.10 2.81
C ASN A 264 25.39 10.10 2.08
N ASP A 265 26.66 9.76 1.90
CA ASP A 265 27.60 10.58 1.14
C ASP A 265 27.19 10.69 -0.34
N ASP A 266 26.53 9.66 -0.88
CA ASP A 266 25.96 9.64 -2.25
C ASP A 266 24.50 10.10 -2.33
N PHE A 267 23.99 10.80 -1.31
CA PHE A 267 22.58 11.20 -1.23
C PHE A 267 22.16 12.04 -2.45
N GLN A 268 21.07 11.61 -3.09
CA GLN A 268 20.41 12.33 -4.16
C GLN A 268 18.89 12.21 -4.06
N PHE A 269 18.18 13.33 -3.99
CA PHE A 269 16.73 13.36 -3.91
C PHE A 269 16.15 14.42 -4.84
N ASP A 270 15.39 13.99 -5.85
CA ASP A 270 14.77 14.89 -6.83
C ASP A 270 15.76 15.86 -7.51
N GLY A 271 16.97 15.40 -7.81
CA GLY A 271 18.05 16.20 -8.37
C GLY A 271 18.92 16.92 -7.33
N ASP A 272 18.43 17.08 -6.10
CA ASP A 272 19.18 17.75 -5.03
C ASP A 272 20.27 16.82 -4.47
N ASN A 273 21.47 17.37 -4.27
CA ASN A 273 22.47 16.76 -3.39
C ASN A 273 22.14 16.99 -1.90
N ALA A 274 22.92 16.40 -1.00
CA ALA A 274 22.70 16.53 0.45
C ALA A 274 22.62 17.99 0.93
N ALA A 275 23.51 18.89 0.46
CA ALA A 275 23.54 20.27 0.90
C ALA A 275 22.30 21.06 0.43
N GLN A 276 21.89 20.86 -0.82
CA GLN A 276 20.68 21.48 -1.39
C GLN A 276 19.41 20.99 -0.68
N TYR A 277 19.33 19.68 -0.42
CA TYR A 277 18.22 19.09 0.32
C TYR A 277 18.12 19.67 1.74
N LEU A 278 19.23 19.78 2.47
CA LEU A 278 19.24 20.34 3.83
C LEU A 278 18.85 21.83 3.85
N ALA A 279 19.31 22.61 2.86
CA ALA A 279 18.91 24.02 2.74
C ALA A 279 17.40 24.13 2.53
N ARG A 280 16.82 23.29 1.67
CA ARG A 280 15.36 23.25 1.44
C ARG A 280 14.58 22.85 2.69
N GLU A 281 15.03 21.82 3.42
CA GLU A 281 14.37 21.44 4.67
C GLU A 281 14.37 22.58 5.70
N MET A 282 15.35 23.50 5.62
CA MET A 282 15.37 24.70 6.45
C MET A 282 14.45 25.80 5.97
N ASP A 283 14.35 26.01 4.66
CA ASP A 283 13.34 26.91 4.09
C ASP A 283 11.93 26.44 4.45
N ASP A 284 11.62 25.16 4.18
CA ASP A 284 10.32 24.54 4.49
C ASP A 284 10.00 24.63 5.99
N ALA A 285 11.02 24.50 6.86
CA ALA A 285 10.85 24.69 8.30
C ALA A 285 10.48 26.11 8.70
N GLY A 286 11.00 27.12 8.01
CA GLY A 286 10.61 28.52 8.20
C GLY A 286 9.14 28.78 7.85
N TYR A 287 8.58 28.02 6.91
CA TYR A 287 7.18 28.14 6.48
C TYR A 287 6.21 27.19 7.21
N GLY A 288 6.71 26.31 8.08
CA GLY A 288 5.90 25.28 8.74
C GLY A 288 5.49 24.13 7.81
N GLU A 289 6.18 23.96 6.68
CA GLU A 289 5.94 22.92 5.67
C GLU A 289 6.91 21.73 5.81
N THR A 290 7.44 21.55 7.02
CA THR A 290 8.44 20.53 7.37
C THR A 290 7.85 19.47 8.32
N TYR A 291 8.64 18.44 8.62
CA TYR A 291 8.29 17.42 9.61
C TYR A 291 8.69 17.80 11.05
N VAL A 292 9.06 19.05 11.32
CA VAL A 292 9.40 19.54 12.67
C VAL A 292 8.23 19.31 13.65
N GLY A 293 8.52 18.72 14.80
CA GLY A 293 7.54 18.26 15.79
C GLY A 293 6.84 16.95 15.39
N GLY A 294 7.21 16.36 14.25
CA GLY A 294 6.64 15.12 13.75
C GLY A 294 7.17 13.87 14.43
N ARG A 295 6.36 12.80 14.38
CA ARG A 295 6.73 11.46 14.82
C ARG A 295 6.73 10.49 13.63
N PHE A 296 7.90 9.93 13.34
CA PHE A 296 8.15 8.86 12.38
C PHE A 296 7.91 7.49 13.04
N SER A 297 7.13 6.65 12.37
CA SER A 297 7.00 5.24 12.73
C SER A 297 8.28 4.47 12.42
N PRO A 298 8.46 3.26 12.96
CA PRO A 298 9.46 2.32 12.43
C PRO A 298 9.29 2.19 10.90
N PRO A 299 10.40 2.12 10.15
CA PRO A 299 10.37 2.00 8.70
C PRO A 299 9.84 0.64 8.29
N LYS A 300 9.02 0.58 7.25
CA LYS A 300 8.68 -0.63 6.52
C LYS A 300 9.59 -0.74 5.31
N VAL A 301 10.13 -1.93 5.03
CA VAL A 301 10.84 -2.21 3.79
C VAL A 301 9.83 -2.44 2.67
N GLU A 302 9.93 -1.65 1.60
CA GLU A 302 9.12 -1.82 0.39
C GLU A 302 9.82 -2.75 -0.62
N THR A 303 11.12 -2.57 -0.85
CA THR A 303 11.93 -3.41 -1.72
C THR A 303 13.41 -3.22 -1.43
N CYS A 304 14.26 -4.19 -1.75
CA CYS A 304 15.71 -4.08 -1.65
C CYS A 304 16.39 -4.30 -2.99
N TYR A 305 17.20 -3.31 -3.39
CA TYR A 305 18.00 -3.33 -4.61
C TYR A 305 19.31 -4.11 -4.43
N SER A 306 19.80 -4.20 -3.19
CA SER A 306 20.92 -5.04 -2.76
C SER A 306 20.78 -5.32 -1.26
N ALA A 307 21.62 -6.17 -0.66
CA ALA A 307 21.66 -6.36 0.79
C ALA A 307 21.93 -5.07 1.59
N ALA A 308 22.51 -4.05 0.96
CA ALA A 308 22.85 -2.78 1.62
C ALA A 308 22.03 -1.59 1.11
N LEU A 309 21.02 -1.76 0.25
CA LEU A 309 20.21 -0.65 -0.28
C LEU A 309 18.76 -1.07 -0.43
N CYS A 310 17.89 -0.46 0.35
CA CYS A 310 16.45 -0.74 0.33
C CYS A 310 15.64 0.55 0.19
N GLN A 311 14.49 0.47 -0.47
CA GLN A 311 13.47 1.48 -0.25
C GLN A 311 12.73 1.18 1.05
N ILE A 312 12.59 2.22 1.87
CA ILE A 312 11.77 2.22 3.06
C ILE A 312 10.64 3.26 2.96
N SER A 313 9.59 3.02 3.74
CA SER A 313 8.57 4.03 4.02
C SER A 313 8.21 4.06 5.50
N MET A 314 7.85 5.24 6.00
CA MET A 314 7.45 5.50 7.37
C MET A 314 6.13 6.28 7.37
N THR A 315 5.28 6.04 8.35
CA THR A 315 4.18 6.96 8.66
C THR A 315 4.78 8.13 9.43
N VAL A 316 4.58 9.36 8.97
CA VAL A 316 4.95 10.58 9.71
C VAL A 316 3.69 11.24 10.26
N ARG A 317 3.67 11.60 11.53
CA ARG A 317 2.54 12.29 12.18
C ARG A 317 3.01 13.60 12.75
N VAL A 318 2.61 14.71 12.12
CA VAL A 318 2.88 16.06 12.61
C VAL A 318 1.60 16.59 13.29
N PRO A 319 1.68 17.15 14.51
CA PRO A 319 0.51 17.72 15.19
C PRO A 319 -0.20 18.75 14.30
N GLY A 320 -1.53 18.60 14.15
CA GLY A 320 -2.35 19.50 13.32
C GLY A 320 -2.35 19.19 11.82
N MET A 321 -1.61 18.18 11.36
CA MET A 321 -1.59 17.74 9.96
C MET A 321 -2.11 16.30 9.80
N ALA A 322 -2.47 15.91 8.57
CA ALA A 322 -2.64 14.49 8.26
C ALA A 322 -1.38 13.70 8.60
N PRO A 323 -1.55 12.43 8.97
CA PRO A 323 -0.49 11.46 8.81
C PRO A 323 -0.05 11.41 7.33
N GLY A 324 1.24 11.61 7.10
CA GLY A 324 1.86 11.53 5.77
C GLY A 324 2.68 10.26 5.59
N SER A 325 3.12 10.02 4.36
CA SER A 325 4.13 9.01 4.03
C SER A 325 5.48 9.68 3.84
N PHE A 326 6.48 9.22 4.58
CA PHE A 326 7.89 9.54 4.34
C PHE A 326 8.53 8.35 3.65
N ARG A 327 8.99 8.52 2.42
CA ARG A 327 9.52 7.45 1.58
C ARG A 327 10.90 7.82 1.04
N MET A 328 11.89 6.98 1.29
CA MET A 328 13.27 7.16 0.82
C MET A 328 13.96 5.82 0.60
N LYS A 329 15.02 5.82 -0.21
CA LYS A 329 16.03 4.77 -0.17
C LYS A 329 16.86 4.96 1.10
N ALA A 330 17.23 3.85 1.73
CA ALA A 330 18.17 3.80 2.82
C ALA A 330 19.30 2.84 2.46
N ARG A 331 20.53 3.21 2.81
CA ARG A 331 21.74 2.44 2.56
C ARG A 331 22.38 2.03 3.89
N LEU A 332 22.71 0.76 4.03
CA LEU A 332 23.46 0.26 5.18
C LEU A 332 24.93 0.66 5.06
N GLN A 333 25.44 1.36 6.07
CA GLN A 333 26.86 1.68 6.28
C GLN A 333 27.35 1.05 7.59
N LYS A 334 28.65 1.17 7.86
CA LYS A 334 29.27 0.64 9.08
C LYS A 334 28.63 1.24 10.35
N GLU A 335 28.24 2.50 10.28
CA GLU A 335 27.63 3.26 11.38
C GLU A 335 26.14 2.95 11.57
N GLY A 336 25.49 2.30 10.60
CA GLY A 336 24.04 2.02 10.58
C GLY A 336 23.40 2.35 9.24
N TRP A 337 22.07 2.33 9.19
CA TRP A 337 21.31 2.73 8.00
C TRP A 337 21.26 4.26 7.87
N LYS A 338 21.53 4.77 6.67
CA LYS A 338 21.44 6.19 6.32
C LYS A 338 20.50 6.43 5.14
N LEU A 339 19.86 7.58 5.07
CA LEU A 339 19.02 7.99 3.95
C LEU A 339 19.87 8.22 2.70
N ALA A 340 19.47 7.65 1.57
CA ALA A 340 20.15 7.77 0.28
C ALA A 340 19.32 8.55 -0.76
N GLY A 341 18.17 9.11 -0.36
CA GLY A 341 17.29 9.87 -1.23
C GLY A 341 16.41 8.99 -2.12
N ASN A 342 16.16 9.39 -3.36
CA ASN A 342 15.34 8.61 -4.31
C ASN A 342 16.05 8.32 -5.64
N ASP A 343 17.28 8.82 -5.82
CA ASP A 343 18.10 8.79 -7.03
C ASP A 343 17.46 9.43 -8.27
N SER A 344 16.33 10.12 -8.11
CA SER A 344 15.73 10.87 -9.20
C SER A 344 16.65 12.04 -9.58
N PRO A 345 16.94 12.26 -10.86
CA PRO A 345 17.71 13.43 -11.30
C PRO A 345 16.88 14.72 -11.30
N VAL A 346 15.56 14.63 -11.19
CA VAL A 346 14.64 15.78 -11.26
C VAL A 346 13.50 15.65 -10.24
N SER A 347 12.80 16.74 -9.96
CA SER A 347 11.53 16.69 -9.23
C SER A 347 10.51 15.86 -10.00
N LEU A 348 9.96 14.82 -9.38
CA LEU A 348 8.93 13.99 -10.03
C LEU A 348 7.81 13.52 -9.11
N GLU A 349 6.63 13.35 -9.71
CA GLU A 349 5.50 12.61 -9.17
C GLU A 349 4.97 11.64 -10.23
N ILE A 350 4.78 10.38 -9.83
CA ILE A 350 4.18 9.33 -10.67
C ILE A 350 3.13 8.61 -9.84
N GLY A 351 1.88 8.66 -10.29
CA GLY A 351 0.75 8.10 -9.54
C GLY A 351 -0.29 7.43 -10.45
N PRO A 352 -0.51 6.11 -10.36
CA PRO A 352 -1.67 5.50 -11.01
C PRO A 352 -2.96 5.96 -10.33
N GLY A 353 -4.00 6.17 -11.13
CA GLY A 353 -5.30 6.51 -10.60
C GLY A 353 -6.45 6.14 -11.52
N ALA A 354 -7.65 6.22 -10.98
CA ALA A 354 -8.88 6.20 -11.75
C ALA A 354 -9.75 7.38 -11.35
N ARG A 355 -10.47 7.92 -12.32
CA ARG A 355 -11.36 9.06 -12.11
C ARG A 355 -12.75 8.75 -12.62
N GLN A 356 -13.75 9.01 -11.78
CA GLN A 356 -15.14 9.11 -12.20
C GLN A 356 -15.52 10.59 -12.35
N ILE A 357 -16.03 10.98 -13.51
CA ILE A 357 -16.52 12.33 -13.80
C ILE A 357 -18.04 12.25 -13.90
N ILE A 358 -18.73 13.01 -13.05
CA ILE A 358 -20.18 13.17 -13.08
C ILE A 358 -20.45 14.62 -13.43
N SER A 359 -21.02 14.86 -14.61
CA SER A 359 -21.28 16.21 -15.09
C SER A 359 -22.79 16.46 -15.24
N ALA A 360 -23.24 17.56 -14.63
CA ALA A 360 -24.63 17.98 -14.67
C ALA A 360 -25.01 18.61 -16.02
N ALA A 361 -24.06 19.29 -16.67
CA ALA A 361 -24.30 20.04 -17.90
C ALA A 361 -24.62 19.13 -19.10
N ASP A 362 -23.88 18.04 -19.24
CA ASP A 362 -24.02 17.05 -20.32
C ASP A 362 -24.72 15.74 -19.87
N LYS A 363 -25.07 15.63 -18.59
CA LYS A 363 -25.66 14.42 -17.96
C LYS A 363 -24.79 13.17 -18.13
N SER A 364 -23.47 13.33 -18.16
CA SER A 364 -22.54 12.22 -18.34
C SER A 364 -22.01 11.65 -17.01
N ASN A 365 -21.63 10.38 -17.06
CA ASN A 365 -20.94 9.67 -15.99
C ASN A 365 -19.84 8.80 -16.61
N VAL A 366 -18.62 9.33 -16.65
CA VAL A 366 -17.49 8.72 -17.35
C VAL A 366 -16.45 8.27 -16.34
N LYS A 367 -16.00 7.02 -16.46
CA LYS A 367 -14.88 6.50 -15.66
C LYS A 367 -13.66 6.29 -16.55
N VAL A 368 -12.50 6.76 -16.11
CA VAL A 368 -11.23 6.66 -16.86
C VAL A 368 -10.09 6.20 -15.97
N SER A 369 -9.17 5.43 -16.56
CA SER A 369 -7.87 5.14 -15.96
C SER A 369 -6.88 6.25 -16.29
N LEU A 370 -6.02 6.56 -15.34
CA LEU A 370 -5.10 7.68 -15.40
C LEU A 370 -3.71 7.28 -14.92
N LEU A 371 -2.71 7.94 -15.49
CA LEU A 371 -1.37 8.03 -14.95
C LEU A 371 -1.07 9.50 -14.71
N THR A 372 -0.85 9.85 -13.45
CA THR A 372 -0.32 11.16 -13.06
C THR A 372 1.18 11.17 -13.31
N LEU A 373 1.63 12.15 -14.09
CA LEU A 373 3.03 12.40 -14.46
C LEU A 373 3.27 13.91 -14.29
N ALA A 374 3.92 14.29 -13.19
CA ALA A 374 4.48 15.62 -13.01
C ALA A 374 6.00 15.49 -12.93
N LEU A 375 6.69 15.58 -14.06
CA LEU A 375 8.13 15.40 -14.15
C LEU A 375 8.75 16.73 -14.56
N SER A 376 9.46 17.38 -13.64
CA SER A 376 10.16 18.62 -13.92
C SER A 376 11.38 18.38 -14.82
N GLN A 377 11.83 19.43 -15.49
CA GLN A 377 13.12 19.47 -16.18
C GLN A 377 14.28 19.77 -15.22
N TYR A 378 13.98 20.21 -13.98
CA TYR A 378 14.93 20.74 -13.01
C TYR A 378 15.03 19.87 -11.75
N ALA A 379 16.07 20.13 -10.96
CA ALA A 379 16.12 19.67 -9.58
C ALA A 379 15.03 20.34 -8.74
N ARG A 380 14.67 19.71 -7.61
CA ARG A 380 13.61 20.22 -6.73
C ARG A 380 13.96 21.53 -6.05
N HIS A 381 15.22 21.75 -5.67
CA HIS A 381 15.66 23.05 -5.15
C HIS A 381 15.44 24.19 -6.15
N ASP A 382 15.51 23.89 -7.44
CA ASP A 382 15.33 24.83 -8.53
C ASP A 382 13.85 24.95 -8.96
N ASN A 383 12.95 24.15 -8.38
CA ASN A 383 11.53 24.14 -8.74
C ASN A 383 10.85 25.43 -8.25
N PRO A 384 10.23 26.22 -9.14
CA PRO A 384 9.75 27.58 -8.86
C PRO A 384 8.48 27.69 -8.00
N VAL A 385 8.13 26.67 -7.19
CA VAL A 385 6.92 26.70 -6.33
C VAL A 385 6.86 27.99 -5.49
N TYR A 386 8.02 28.52 -5.12
CA TYR A 386 8.15 29.87 -4.56
C TYR A 386 9.25 30.65 -5.31
N PRO A 387 8.90 31.60 -6.20
CA PRO A 387 9.90 32.40 -6.90
C PRO A 387 10.64 33.27 -5.88
N GLN A 388 11.91 32.96 -5.64
CA GLN A 388 12.83 33.80 -4.88
C GLN A 388 13.72 34.56 -5.88
N SER A 389 13.75 35.89 -5.78
CA SER A 389 14.48 36.78 -6.70
C SER A 389 15.99 36.54 -6.73
N ASP A 390 16.52 35.87 -5.71
CA ASP A 390 17.97 35.76 -5.46
C ASP A 390 18.54 34.38 -5.85
N ARG A 391 17.71 33.46 -6.35
CA ARG A 391 18.17 32.13 -6.79
C ARG A 391 18.79 32.22 -8.20
N PRO A 392 19.90 31.49 -8.46
CA PRO A 392 20.43 31.36 -9.81
C PRO A 392 19.37 30.76 -10.75
N ALA A 393 19.50 31.03 -12.06
CA ALA A 393 18.58 30.48 -13.04
C ALA A 393 18.58 28.93 -12.96
N PRO A 394 17.39 28.28 -13.01
CA PRO A 394 17.28 26.84 -12.84
C PRO A 394 18.03 26.11 -13.96
N GLN A 395 18.80 25.09 -13.60
CA GLN A 395 19.55 24.30 -14.58
C GLN A 395 18.68 23.16 -15.11
N VAL A 396 18.44 23.13 -16.43
CA VAL A 396 17.79 21.97 -17.09
C VAL A 396 18.69 20.74 -16.92
N ILE A 397 18.17 19.72 -16.21
CA ILE A 397 18.84 18.44 -15.99
C ILE A 397 18.38 17.40 -17.01
N ALA A 398 17.08 17.35 -17.29
CA ALA A 398 16.49 16.38 -18.22
C ALA A 398 15.64 17.08 -19.28
N ARG A 399 15.88 16.73 -20.55
CA ARG A 399 15.09 17.19 -21.71
C ARG A 399 14.16 16.11 -22.25
N SER A 400 14.40 14.86 -21.88
CA SER A 400 13.49 13.77 -22.24
C SER A 400 13.57 12.62 -21.25
N ALA A 401 12.58 11.73 -21.32
CA ALA A 401 12.56 10.50 -20.56
C ALA A 401 11.87 9.37 -21.33
N GLN A 402 12.14 8.12 -20.95
CA GLN A 402 11.48 6.95 -21.49
C GLN A 402 11.03 6.02 -20.38
N LEU A 403 9.78 5.56 -20.45
CA LEU A 403 9.34 4.41 -19.69
C LEU A 403 9.66 3.14 -20.49
N LEU A 404 10.47 2.27 -19.92
CA LEU A 404 11.03 1.09 -20.55
C LEU A 404 10.41 -0.17 -19.95
N ALA A 405 9.98 -1.11 -20.79
CA ALA A 405 9.66 -2.48 -20.43
C ALA A 405 10.59 -3.43 -21.19
N ASP A 406 11.33 -4.29 -20.48
CA ASP A 406 12.36 -5.16 -21.07
C ASP A 406 13.37 -4.38 -21.94
N GLY A 407 13.71 -3.16 -21.51
CA GLY A 407 14.63 -2.28 -22.23
C GLY A 407 14.04 -1.60 -23.48
N LYS A 408 12.77 -1.85 -23.83
CA LYS A 408 12.07 -1.19 -24.94
C LYS A 408 11.19 -0.06 -24.43
N ALA A 409 11.20 1.09 -25.10
CA ALA A 409 10.32 2.20 -24.76
C ALA A 409 8.85 1.84 -25.02
N ILE A 410 8.03 1.98 -23.98
CA ILE A 410 6.57 1.87 -24.02
C ILE A 410 5.88 3.23 -23.86
N LEU A 411 6.63 4.24 -23.43
CA LEU A 411 6.24 5.65 -23.36
C LEU A 411 7.49 6.51 -23.57
N THR A 412 7.38 7.57 -24.36
CA THR A 412 8.40 8.60 -24.49
C THR A 412 7.86 9.91 -23.95
N LEU A 413 8.69 10.63 -23.20
CA LEU A 413 8.39 11.95 -22.68
C LEU A 413 9.40 12.96 -23.23
N LYS A 414 8.92 14.10 -23.68
CA LYS A 414 9.75 15.19 -24.22
C LYS A 414 9.47 16.49 -23.49
N GLU A 415 10.46 17.37 -23.53
CA GLU A 415 10.40 18.72 -23.00
C GLU A 415 9.19 19.51 -23.53
N ASN A 416 8.40 20.05 -22.61
CA ASN A 416 7.54 21.20 -22.84
C ASN A 416 8.14 22.39 -22.08
N ALA A 417 8.87 23.25 -22.80
CA ALA A 417 9.57 24.39 -22.21
C ALA A 417 8.61 25.44 -21.61
N GLU A 418 7.40 25.58 -22.14
CA GLU A 418 6.40 26.53 -21.60
C GLU A 418 5.89 26.11 -20.23
N CYS A 419 5.81 24.79 -20.01
CA CYS A 419 5.34 24.19 -18.76
C CYS A 419 6.48 23.70 -17.86
N GLU A 420 7.74 23.88 -18.27
CA GLU A 420 8.93 23.47 -17.52
C GLU A 420 8.92 21.99 -17.05
N GLN A 421 8.25 21.13 -17.83
CA GLN A 421 8.03 19.72 -17.52
C GLN A 421 8.30 18.80 -18.72
N LEU A 422 8.35 17.49 -18.47
CA LEU A 422 8.39 16.45 -19.50
C LEU A 422 6.99 15.86 -19.71
N GLU A 423 6.54 15.83 -20.95
CA GLU A 423 5.19 15.38 -21.32
C GLU A 423 5.21 14.14 -22.21
N PRO A 424 4.32 13.16 -21.96
CA PRO A 424 4.22 11.95 -22.75
C PRO A 424 3.74 12.25 -24.16
N GLN A 425 4.31 11.54 -25.14
CA GLN A 425 3.97 11.71 -26.55
C GLN A 425 2.83 10.76 -26.99
N GLU A 426 2.70 9.62 -26.31
CA GLU A 426 1.75 8.56 -26.69
C GLU A 426 0.45 8.56 -25.88
N LEU A 427 0.36 9.34 -24.79
CA LEU A 427 -0.83 9.39 -23.94
C LEU A 427 -1.54 10.74 -24.06
N ALA A 428 -2.86 10.69 -24.28
CA ALA A 428 -3.68 11.89 -24.29
C ALA A 428 -3.85 12.47 -22.89
N SER A 429 -3.80 13.80 -22.77
CA SER A 429 -4.18 14.49 -21.55
C SER A 429 -5.62 14.15 -21.17
N ALA A 430 -5.84 13.82 -19.90
CA ALA A 430 -7.17 13.64 -19.34
C ALA A 430 -7.88 14.97 -19.06
N ASN A 431 -7.16 16.09 -19.12
CA ASN A 431 -7.69 17.44 -18.96
C ASN A 431 -7.16 18.30 -20.14
N PRO A 432 -7.71 18.16 -21.35
CA PRO A 432 -7.18 18.86 -22.53
C PRO A 432 -7.22 20.39 -22.40
N ASP A 433 -8.10 20.93 -21.56
CA ASP A 433 -8.20 22.38 -21.31
C ASP A 433 -7.11 22.92 -20.37
N TYR A 434 -6.30 22.06 -19.76
CA TYR A 434 -5.22 22.49 -18.86
C TYR A 434 -3.96 22.72 -19.69
N HIS A 435 -3.42 23.94 -19.63
CA HIS A 435 -2.22 24.33 -20.37
C HIS A 435 -1.02 23.42 -20.08
N CYS A 436 -0.81 23.07 -18.80
CA CYS A 436 0.25 22.16 -18.35
C CYS A 436 -0.40 20.94 -17.68
N PRO A 437 -0.77 19.91 -18.46
CA PRO A 437 -1.44 18.74 -17.92
C PRO A 437 -0.46 17.84 -17.17
N VAL A 438 -0.95 17.22 -16.09
CA VAL A 438 -0.19 16.21 -15.32
C VAL A 438 -0.94 14.88 -15.22
N ASN A 439 -2.15 14.77 -15.78
CA ASN A 439 -2.95 13.55 -15.73
C ASN A 439 -3.21 13.07 -17.16
N TYR A 440 -2.83 11.83 -17.45
CA TYR A 440 -2.88 11.26 -18.79
C TYR A 440 -3.73 10.00 -18.80
N LEU A 441 -4.56 9.83 -19.83
CA LEU A 441 -5.39 8.64 -20.01
C LEU A 441 -4.51 7.43 -20.29
N THR A 442 -4.80 6.29 -19.67
CA THR A 442 -4.05 5.05 -19.91
C THR A 442 -4.93 4.03 -20.64
N PRO A 443 -4.75 3.83 -21.96
CA PRO A 443 -5.47 2.80 -22.71
C PRO A 443 -5.16 1.40 -22.15
N ASP A 444 -6.11 0.46 -22.27
CA ASP A 444 -5.96 -0.90 -21.73
C ASP A 444 -4.72 -1.63 -22.25
N GLY A 445 -4.37 -1.44 -23.53
CA GLY A 445 -3.16 -2.04 -24.11
C GLY A 445 -1.88 -1.55 -23.45
N PHE A 446 -1.80 -0.24 -23.15
CA PHE A 446 -0.67 0.33 -22.40
C PHE A 446 -0.66 -0.17 -20.96
N ALA A 447 -1.81 -0.17 -20.29
CA ALA A 447 -1.95 -0.65 -18.92
C ALA A 447 -1.54 -2.12 -18.77
N ALA A 448 -1.87 -2.97 -19.75
CA ALA A 448 -1.47 -4.37 -19.75
C ALA A 448 0.05 -4.54 -19.83
N VAL A 449 0.73 -3.84 -20.75
CA VAL A 449 2.19 -3.90 -20.89
C VAL A 449 2.89 -3.33 -19.66
N TYR A 450 2.43 -2.18 -19.16
CA TYR A 450 2.93 -1.56 -17.93
C TYR A 450 2.81 -2.53 -16.74
N ASN A 451 1.62 -3.10 -16.53
CA ASN A 451 1.34 -3.95 -15.37
C ASN A 451 2.11 -5.27 -15.43
N ASP A 452 2.25 -5.87 -16.62
CA ASP A 452 3.10 -7.05 -16.81
C ASP A 452 4.56 -6.75 -16.48
N ALA A 453 5.11 -5.67 -17.05
CA ALA A 453 6.49 -5.25 -16.80
C ALA A 453 6.74 -4.90 -15.33
N LEU A 454 5.79 -4.23 -14.67
CA LEU A 454 5.84 -3.94 -13.24
C LEU A 454 5.86 -5.23 -12.43
N SER A 455 4.98 -6.18 -12.76
CA SER A 455 4.89 -7.46 -12.05
C SER A 455 6.20 -8.27 -12.16
N ARG A 456 6.91 -8.16 -13.28
CA ARG A 456 8.21 -8.80 -13.53
C ARG A 456 9.40 -7.95 -13.07
N ASN A 457 9.15 -6.77 -12.50
CA ASN A 457 10.14 -5.80 -12.06
C ASN A 457 11.16 -5.38 -13.14
N VAL A 458 10.70 -5.25 -14.38
CA VAL A 458 11.50 -4.78 -15.53
C VAL A 458 11.07 -3.41 -16.03
N LEU A 459 10.10 -2.77 -15.37
CA LEU A 459 9.60 -1.45 -15.67
C LEU A 459 10.54 -0.37 -15.10
N LYS A 460 11.03 0.54 -15.95
CA LYS A 460 11.99 1.58 -15.57
C LYS A 460 11.70 2.89 -16.27
N LEU A 461 11.73 4.00 -15.55
CA LEU A 461 11.74 5.35 -16.10
C LEU A 461 13.18 5.86 -16.14
N ARG A 462 13.66 6.18 -17.34
CA ARG A 462 15.01 6.70 -17.58
C ARG A 462 14.94 8.13 -18.11
N PHE A 463 15.79 9.01 -17.58
CA PHE A 463 15.91 10.40 -18.02
C PHE A 463 17.14 10.60 -18.91
N TYR A 464 17.10 11.61 -19.77
CA TYR A 464 18.18 11.97 -20.69
C TYR A 464 18.40 13.48 -20.72
N ALA A 465 19.67 13.89 -20.87
CA ALA A 465 20.07 15.28 -21.01
C ALA A 465 19.68 15.88 -22.37
N ASP A 466 19.49 15.03 -23.38
CA ASP A 466 19.07 15.39 -24.74
C ASP A 466 17.66 14.87 -25.06
N ASP A 467 17.11 15.30 -26.19
CA ASP A 467 15.78 14.98 -26.71
C ASP A 467 15.75 13.79 -27.71
N HIS A 468 16.91 13.18 -27.96
CA HIS A 468 17.11 12.03 -28.86
C HIS A 468 17.47 10.74 -28.09
N PHE A 469 17.39 10.78 -26.76
CA PHE A 469 17.60 9.65 -25.85
C PHE A 469 19.02 9.05 -25.90
N ALA A 470 20.04 9.87 -26.15
CA ALA A 470 21.42 9.40 -26.31
C ALA A 470 22.26 9.46 -25.02
N GLN A 471 21.99 10.42 -24.14
CA GLN A 471 22.80 10.75 -22.96
C GLN A 471 21.96 10.57 -21.69
N PRO A 472 21.91 9.36 -21.10
CA PRO A 472 21.13 9.13 -19.88
C PRO A 472 21.69 9.94 -18.71
N VAL A 473 20.79 10.46 -17.87
CA VAL A 473 21.12 11.21 -16.65
C VAL A 473 20.47 10.58 -15.42
N GLY A 474 21.18 10.62 -14.30
CA GLY A 474 20.73 10.01 -13.05
C GLY A 474 20.59 8.49 -13.13
N LYS A 475 19.92 7.90 -12.15
CA LYS A 475 19.59 6.47 -12.15
C LYS A 475 18.16 6.25 -12.62
N ASP A 476 17.86 5.04 -13.08
CA ASP A 476 16.51 4.64 -13.43
C ASP A 476 15.57 4.72 -12.21
N VAL A 477 14.42 5.35 -12.40
CA VAL A 477 13.33 5.39 -11.41
C VAL A 477 12.39 4.22 -11.68
N ILE A 478 11.91 3.57 -10.62
CA ILE A 478 11.05 2.38 -10.76
C ILE A 478 9.64 2.75 -10.29
N PRO A 479 8.64 2.80 -11.21
CA PRO A 479 7.24 2.91 -10.82
C PRO A 479 6.81 1.70 -9.98
N ARG A 480 5.84 1.88 -9.08
CA ARG A 480 5.58 0.90 -8.00
C ARG A 480 4.18 0.32 -7.94
N ALA A 481 3.22 1.02 -8.51
CA ALA A 481 1.83 0.64 -8.42
C ALA A 481 1.26 0.38 -9.83
N PRO A 482 0.43 -0.66 -9.99
CA PRO A 482 -0.14 -1.00 -11.28
C PRO A 482 -1.17 0.04 -11.71
N LEU A 483 -1.31 0.23 -13.02
CA LEU A 483 -2.41 0.98 -13.63
C LEU A 483 -3.72 0.21 -13.48
N PHE A 484 -4.84 0.94 -13.45
CA PHE A 484 -6.15 0.31 -13.53
C PHE A 484 -6.43 -0.21 -14.95
N THR A 485 -7.14 -1.33 -15.04
CA THR A 485 -7.74 -1.79 -16.31
C THR A 485 -9.19 -1.34 -16.43
N ALA A 486 -9.74 -1.26 -17.64
CA ALA A 486 -11.15 -0.92 -17.84
C ALA A 486 -12.10 -1.86 -17.08
N ASN A 487 -11.77 -3.15 -17.03
CA ASN A 487 -12.56 -4.12 -16.27
C ASN A 487 -12.53 -3.86 -14.75
N GLN A 488 -11.37 -3.47 -14.20
CA GLN A 488 -11.30 -3.08 -12.80
C GLN A 488 -12.14 -1.83 -12.54
N ILE A 489 -12.04 -0.81 -13.41
CA ILE A 489 -12.74 0.47 -13.22
C ILE A 489 -14.26 0.31 -13.31
N SER A 490 -14.77 -0.56 -14.19
CA SER A 490 -16.21 -0.77 -14.34
C SER A 490 -16.83 -1.32 -13.05
N GLN A 491 -16.11 -2.21 -12.37
CA GLN A 491 -16.52 -2.85 -11.11
C GLN A 491 -16.17 -2.04 -9.86
N GLN A 492 -15.25 -1.08 -10.01
CA GLN A 492 -14.77 -0.26 -8.91
C GLN A 492 -15.84 0.71 -8.41
N ALA A 493 -16.10 0.66 -7.11
CA ALA A 493 -16.80 1.71 -6.39
C ALA A 493 -15.85 2.88 -6.13
N PHE A 494 -16.34 4.10 -6.33
CA PHE A 494 -15.61 5.34 -6.11
C PHE A 494 -16.15 6.06 -4.87
N PRO A 495 -15.39 6.98 -4.25
CA PRO A 495 -15.93 7.83 -3.19
C PRO A 495 -17.04 8.73 -3.75
N THR A 496 -18.11 8.97 -2.98
CA THR A 496 -19.26 9.76 -3.45
C THR A 496 -19.66 10.83 -2.45
N LEU A 497 -20.13 11.98 -2.95
CA LEU A 497 -20.87 12.93 -2.11
C LEU A 497 -22.24 12.38 -1.75
N THR A 498 -22.76 12.75 -0.57
CA THR A 498 -24.13 12.40 -0.20
C THR A 498 -25.14 13.17 -1.05
N SER A 499 -26.35 12.63 -1.19
CA SER A 499 -27.45 13.28 -1.91
C SER A 499 -27.76 14.68 -1.37
N ASP A 500 -27.75 14.85 -0.05
CA ASP A 500 -28.00 16.15 0.60
C ASP A 500 -26.90 17.17 0.26
N THR A 501 -25.65 16.71 0.17
CA THR A 501 -24.52 17.56 -0.22
C THR A 501 -24.66 18.02 -1.66
N LEU A 502 -25.02 17.10 -2.57
CA LEU A 502 -25.25 17.42 -3.98
C LEU A 502 -26.39 18.43 -4.14
N GLN A 503 -27.53 18.22 -3.47
CA GLN A 503 -28.65 19.17 -3.49
C GLN A 503 -28.23 20.55 -3.00
N THR A 504 -27.49 20.62 -1.89
CA THR A 504 -26.95 21.87 -1.34
C THR A 504 -26.09 22.60 -2.37
N LEU A 505 -25.16 21.88 -3.01
CA LEU A 505 -24.21 22.46 -3.96
C LEU A 505 -24.85 22.99 -5.24
N THR A 506 -25.96 22.40 -5.71
CA THR A 506 -26.65 22.91 -6.92
C THR A 506 -27.07 24.37 -6.80
N LYS A 507 -27.34 24.87 -5.58
CA LYS A 507 -27.76 26.24 -5.29
C LYS A 507 -26.66 27.08 -4.63
N ALA A 508 -25.48 26.50 -4.41
CA ALA A 508 -24.40 27.16 -3.70
C ALA A 508 -23.84 28.37 -4.46
N ASN A 509 -23.37 29.33 -3.69
CA ASN A 509 -22.59 30.50 -4.08
C ASN A 509 -21.55 30.78 -2.99
N GLY A 510 -20.68 31.77 -3.18
CA GLY A 510 -19.60 32.04 -2.22
C GLY A 510 -20.08 32.52 -0.85
N ALA A 511 -21.35 32.91 -0.69
CA ALA A 511 -21.93 33.27 0.61
C ALA A 511 -22.58 32.09 1.36
N SER A 512 -22.67 30.91 0.72
CA SER A 512 -23.38 29.74 1.25
C SER A 512 -22.65 29.13 2.44
N ASP A 513 -23.40 28.70 3.45
CA ASP A 513 -22.89 27.84 4.53
C ASP A 513 -22.85 26.40 4.02
N LEU A 514 -21.65 25.93 3.68
CA LEU A 514 -21.47 24.61 3.08
C LEU A 514 -21.04 23.58 4.12
N LYS A 515 -21.89 22.55 4.28
CA LYS A 515 -21.57 21.32 5.00
C LYS A 515 -21.49 20.19 3.98
N LEU A 516 -20.27 19.75 3.67
CA LEU A 516 -20.02 18.72 2.68
C LEU A 516 -19.89 17.38 3.37
N ALA A 517 -20.74 16.42 3.01
CA ALA A 517 -20.68 15.05 3.48
C ALA A 517 -20.39 14.10 2.31
N TRP A 518 -19.64 13.04 2.61
CA TRP A 518 -19.28 12.03 1.63
C TRP A 518 -19.32 10.62 2.22
N GLN A 519 -19.32 9.64 1.33
CA GLN A 519 -19.23 8.22 1.62
C GLN A 519 -17.99 7.68 0.91
N VAL A 520 -17.16 6.96 1.65
CA VAL A 520 -16.00 6.24 1.09
C VAL A 520 -16.29 4.75 1.16
N PRO A 521 -16.21 4.03 0.04
CA PRO A 521 -16.32 2.57 0.04
C PRO A 521 -15.35 1.94 1.04
N PRO A 522 -15.72 0.85 1.76
CA PRO A 522 -14.90 0.29 2.84
C PRO A 522 -13.47 -0.12 2.44
N GLN A 523 -13.25 -0.43 1.16
CA GLN A 523 -11.94 -0.79 0.60
C GLN A 523 -11.05 0.41 0.24
N LEU A 524 -11.57 1.63 0.38
CA LEU A 524 -10.90 2.88 0.06
C LEU A 524 -10.69 3.70 1.32
N TRP A 525 -9.69 4.57 1.29
CA TRP A 525 -9.44 5.53 2.36
C TRP A 525 -9.59 6.94 1.83
N PHE A 526 -10.30 7.78 2.57
CA PHE A 526 -10.39 9.19 2.27
C PHE A 526 -8.99 9.81 2.25
N ASN A 527 -8.70 10.60 1.23
CA ASN A 527 -7.42 11.29 1.08
C ASN A 527 -7.58 12.81 1.16
N SER A 528 -8.50 13.38 0.39
CA SER A 528 -8.75 14.82 0.38
C SER A 528 -10.08 15.14 -0.28
N LEU A 529 -10.54 16.38 -0.09
CA LEU A 529 -11.68 16.95 -0.78
C LEU A 529 -11.35 18.37 -1.23
N SER A 530 -11.73 18.73 -2.46
CA SER A 530 -11.59 20.09 -2.97
C SER A 530 -12.90 20.59 -3.55
N LEU A 531 -13.20 21.85 -3.30
CA LEU A 531 -14.27 22.62 -3.93
C LEU A 531 -13.63 23.76 -4.74
N ASP A 532 -13.93 23.84 -6.02
CA ASP A 532 -13.50 24.92 -6.91
C ASP A 532 -14.74 25.62 -7.45
N MET A 533 -14.87 26.91 -7.13
CA MET A 533 -15.95 27.78 -7.57
C MET A 533 -15.37 28.94 -8.34
N ARG A 534 -15.92 29.24 -9.52
CA ARG A 534 -15.48 30.40 -10.32
C ARG A 534 -16.67 31.21 -10.77
N GLN A 535 -16.41 32.49 -10.99
CA GLN A 535 -17.32 33.44 -11.63
C GLN A 535 -16.48 34.34 -12.53
N GLN A 536 -16.79 34.40 -13.83
CA GLN A 536 -16.06 35.25 -14.79
C GLN A 536 -14.54 35.01 -14.77
N GLY A 537 -14.13 33.75 -14.58
CA GLY A 537 -12.72 33.36 -14.54
C GLY A 537 -12.00 33.65 -13.22
N GLN A 538 -12.61 34.31 -12.23
CA GLN A 538 -12.02 34.50 -10.90
C GLN A 538 -12.20 33.23 -10.05
N PRO A 539 -11.11 32.52 -9.70
CA PRO A 539 -11.22 31.26 -8.97
C PRO A 539 -11.26 31.49 -7.46
N GLN A 540 -12.11 30.73 -6.78
CA GLN A 540 -11.98 30.44 -5.36
C GLN A 540 -11.91 28.94 -5.17
N ARG A 541 -10.74 28.47 -4.74
CA ARG A 541 -10.47 27.06 -4.46
C ARG A 541 -10.39 26.86 -2.96
N PHE A 542 -11.15 25.91 -2.47
CA PHE A 542 -11.01 25.35 -1.13
C PHE A 542 -10.49 23.95 -1.28
N GLU A 543 -9.47 23.64 -0.51
CA GLU A 543 -8.89 22.31 -0.46
C GLU A 543 -8.73 21.95 1.00
N ASP A 544 -9.33 20.83 1.36
CA ASP A 544 -9.10 20.19 2.64
C ASP A 544 -8.39 18.87 2.36
N SER A 545 -7.11 18.85 2.74
CA SER A 545 -6.32 17.63 2.70
C SER A 545 -6.71 16.77 3.90
N ALA A 546 -6.38 15.47 3.89
CA ALA A 546 -6.47 14.70 5.12
C ALA A 546 -5.77 15.47 6.25
N GLY A 547 -6.33 15.38 7.46
CA GLY A 547 -5.89 16.16 8.64
C GLY A 547 -7.06 16.61 9.50
N ALA A 548 -8.22 16.90 8.89
CA ALA A 548 -9.45 17.21 9.60
C ALA A 548 -10.44 16.03 9.53
N LEU A 549 -10.57 15.23 10.59
CA LEU A 549 -11.60 14.18 10.70
C LEU A 549 -13.00 14.77 10.94
N ALA A 550 -13.47 15.65 10.06
CA ALA A 550 -14.83 16.17 10.06
C ALA A 550 -15.56 15.70 8.79
N ASN A 551 -16.35 14.64 8.92
CA ASN A 551 -17.38 14.28 7.94
C ASN A 551 -18.74 14.36 8.67
N PRO A 552 -19.57 15.39 8.45
CA PRO A 552 -19.44 16.41 7.41
C PRO A 552 -18.36 17.49 7.69
N LEU A 553 -17.77 18.02 6.61
CA LEU A 553 -16.85 19.16 6.64
C LEU A 553 -17.63 20.47 6.52
N ALA A 554 -17.40 21.39 7.44
CA ALA A 554 -17.98 22.74 7.38
C ALA A 554 -16.98 23.74 6.79
N LEU A 555 -17.34 24.41 5.69
CA LEU A 555 -16.49 25.40 5.00
C LEU A 555 -16.84 26.86 5.36
N ASN A 556 -17.53 27.08 6.48
CA ASN A 556 -18.14 28.37 6.82
C ASN A 556 -17.14 29.52 7.01
N ALA A 557 -15.87 29.23 7.29
CA ALA A 557 -14.82 30.23 7.47
C ALA A 557 -14.34 30.88 6.16
N HIS A 558 -14.75 30.36 5.01
CA HIS A 558 -14.16 30.71 3.72
C HIS A 558 -15.14 31.35 2.73
N LYS A 559 -16.16 32.05 3.23
CA LYS A 559 -17.14 32.74 2.37
C LYS A 559 -16.49 33.81 1.50
N SER A 560 -16.90 33.87 0.24
CA SER A 560 -16.63 34.98 -0.68
C SER A 560 -17.95 35.59 -1.13
N PRO A 561 -18.41 36.68 -0.49
CA PRO A 561 -19.66 37.35 -0.85
C PRO A 561 -19.68 37.88 -2.30
N THR A 562 -18.52 38.01 -2.96
CA THR A 562 -18.42 38.48 -4.35
C THR A 562 -18.76 37.42 -5.39
N LEU A 563 -18.71 36.12 -5.03
CA LEU A 563 -19.14 35.02 -5.88
C LEU A 563 -20.65 34.76 -5.71
N THR A 564 -21.48 35.66 -6.23
CA THR A 564 -22.94 35.57 -6.07
C THR A 564 -23.61 34.59 -7.03
N ALA A 565 -23.05 34.41 -8.22
CA ALA A 565 -23.57 33.58 -9.30
C ALA A 565 -22.42 32.82 -10.01
N PRO A 566 -21.86 31.78 -9.38
CA PRO A 566 -20.76 31.03 -9.98
C PRO A 566 -21.21 30.32 -11.26
N ASP A 567 -20.44 30.53 -12.32
CA ASP A 567 -20.57 29.92 -13.65
C ASP A 567 -19.81 28.60 -13.74
N PHE A 568 -18.97 28.29 -12.76
CA PHE A 568 -18.27 27.02 -12.63
C PHE A 568 -18.34 26.54 -11.18
N LEU A 569 -18.68 25.26 -10.98
CA LEU A 569 -18.62 24.62 -9.67
C LEU A 569 -18.20 23.17 -9.82
N ARG A 570 -17.06 22.85 -9.22
CA ARG A 570 -16.49 21.50 -9.21
C ARG A 570 -16.17 21.04 -7.81
N VAL A 571 -16.57 19.81 -7.47
CA VAL A 571 -16.11 19.13 -6.27
C VAL A 571 -15.34 17.89 -6.66
N THR A 572 -14.20 17.64 -6.04
CA THR A 572 -13.48 16.37 -6.20
C THR A 572 -13.27 15.74 -4.84
N VAL A 573 -13.61 14.47 -4.71
CA VAL A 573 -13.37 13.66 -3.52
C VAL A 573 -12.31 12.63 -3.87
N TRP A 574 -11.17 12.67 -3.20
CA TRP A 574 -10.07 11.73 -3.41
C TRP A 574 -10.03 10.66 -2.34
N SER A 575 -9.65 9.47 -2.78
CA SER A 575 -9.39 8.33 -1.95
C SER A 575 -8.20 7.54 -2.49
N LEU A 576 -7.67 6.65 -1.67
CA LEU A 576 -6.63 5.69 -2.04
C LEU A 576 -7.17 4.28 -1.87
N ASP A 577 -6.74 3.34 -2.71
CA ASP A 577 -6.94 1.91 -2.46
C ASP A 577 -5.75 1.27 -1.71
N ARG A 578 -5.85 -0.03 -1.45
CA ARG A 578 -4.83 -0.83 -0.71
C ARG A 578 -3.46 -0.85 -1.36
N GLN A 579 -3.38 -0.52 -2.64
CA GLN A 579 -2.12 -0.45 -3.40
C GLN A 579 -1.60 1.00 -3.48
N GLY A 580 -2.28 1.95 -2.84
CA GLY A 580 -1.94 3.37 -2.90
C GLY A 580 -2.32 4.05 -4.20
N ARG A 581 -3.18 3.44 -5.02
CA ARG A 581 -3.64 4.04 -6.27
C ARG A 581 -4.74 5.04 -5.96
N GLY A 582 -4.75 6.16 -6.68
CA GLY A 582 -5.75 7.20 -6.49
C GLY A 582 -7.11 6.80 -7.07
N LEU A 583 -8.18 6.93 -6.31
CA LEU A 583 -9.55 6.88 -6.84
C LEU A 583 -10.28 8.14 -6.45
N TYR A 584 -10.81 8.83 -7.43
CA TYR A 584 -11.49 10.09 -7.14
C TYR A 584 -12.71 10.33 -8.02
N THR A 585 -13.73 10.93 -7.41
CA THR A 585 -14.95 11.35 -8.09
C THR A 585 -14.96 12.85 -8.23
N ARG A 586 -15.10 13.32 -9.46
CA ARG A 586 -15.21 14.72 -9.82
C ARG A 586 -16.63 15.02 -10.24
N TYR A 587 -17.31 15.84 -9.45
CA TYR A 587 -18.61 16.41 -9.75
C TYR A 587 -18.43 17.75 -10.45
N GLN A 588 -18.88 17.88 -11.69
CA GLN A 588 -18.98 19.14 -12.43
C GLN A 588 -20.45 19.58 -12.39
N LEU A 589 -20.78 20.46 -11.46
CA LEU A 589 -22.17 20.84 -11.17
C LEU A 589 -22.61 22.09 -11.94
N ARG A 590 -21.66 22.92 -12.37
CA ARG A 590 -21.85 24.08 -13.24
C ARG A 590 -20.68 24.21 -14.18
#